data_AF-A0A922YZU2-F1
#
_entry.id   AF-A0A922YZU2-F1
#
_cell.length_a   1.000
_cell.length_b   1.000
_cell.length_c   1.000
_cell.angle_alpha   90.00
_cell.angle_beta   90.00
_cell.angle_gamma   90.00
#
_symmetry.space_group_name_H-M   'P 1'
#
loop_
_entity.id
_entity.type
_entity.pdbx_description
1 polymer ?
#
loop_
_entity_poly.entity_id
_entity_poly.type
_entity_poly.pdbx_seq_one_letter_code
_entity_poly.pdbx_strand_id
1 'polypeptide(L)'
;MVPETPIDMRWHGGWLEGARHCPSPNFGPRPVGALIDLIVVHSISLPPGQYGGPEVEQLFTNRLDWETHPYFEQIRGAEVSAHFFIRRDGELVQFVDADQRAWHAGA
;
A
#
# COMPACT_ATOMS: atom_id res chain seq x y z
N MET A 1 21.02 -5.52 17.38
CA MET A 1 21.14 -6.72 16.50
C MET A 1 19.90 -6.70 15.63
N VAL A 2 20.01 -6.20 14.41
CA VAL A 2 18.90 -6.23 13.45
C VAL A 2 18.82 -7.68 12.97
N PRO A 3 17.66 -8.35 12.97
CA PRO A 3 17.59 -9.69 12.41
C PRO A 3 17.85 -9.58 10.91
N GLU A 4 18.97 -10.13 10.43
CA GLU A 4 19.23 -10.35 9.01
C GLU A 4 18.43 -11.55 8.53
N THR A 5 17.10 -11.49 8.62
CA THR A 5 16.29 -12.46 7.89
C THR A 5 16.18 -11.91 6.47
N PRO A 6 16.78 -12.56 5.46
CA PRO A 6 16.63 -12.11 4.09
C PRO A 6 15.13 -12.17 3.77
N ILE A 7 14.56 -11.06 3.34
CA ILE A 7 13.22 -11.09 2.74
C ILE A 7 13.33 -12.04 1.55
N ASP A 8 12.47 -13.05 1.52
CA ASP A 8 12.42 -13.96 0.39
C ASP A 8 12.01 -13.18 -0.86
N MET A 9 12.95 -12.99 -1.78
CA MET A 9 12.78 -12.19 -2.98
C MET A 9 12.11 -12.97 -4.12
N ARG A 10 11.56 -14.15 -3.85
CA ARG A 10 10.79 -14.93 -4.83
C ARG A 10 9.46 -14.25 -5.15
N TRP A 11 9.13 -14.18 -6.43
CA TRP A 11 7.90 -13.60 -6.94
C TRP A 11 6.98 -14.69 -7.48
N HIS A 12 5.68 -14.57 -7.20
CA HIS A 12 4.61 -15.37 -7.77
C HIS A 12 3.66 -14.43 -8.53
N GLY A 13 3.84 -14.33 -9.85
CA GLY A 13 3.29 -13.19 -10.60
C GLY A 13 3.88 -11.89 -10.09
N GLY A 14 3.08 -10.83 -9.99
CA GLY A 14 3.53 -9.58 -9.37
C GLY A 14 3.41 -9.55 -7.84
N TRP A 15 3.36 -10.68 -7.15
CA TRP A 15 3.35 -10.77 -5.68
C TRP A 15 4.67 -11.30 -5.12
N LEU A 16 5.23 -10.59 -4.14
CA LEU A 16 6.49 -10.96 -3.48
C LEU A 16 6.22 -11.91 -2.30
N GLU A 17 6.85 -13.08 -2.28
CA GLU A 17 6.64 -14.12 -1.24
C GLU A 17 7.00 -13.60 0.17
N GLY A 18 8.07 -12.81 0.29
CA GLY A 18 8.51 -12.24 1.56
C GLY A 18 7.69 -11.06 2.09
N ALA A 19 6.66 -10.59 1.37
CA ALA A 19 5.77 -9.52 1.84
C ALA A 19 4.50 -10.10 2.48
N ARG A 20 3.96 -9.43 3.51
CA ARG A 20 2.59 -9.74 3.97
C ARG A 20 1.60 -9.23 2.93
N HIS A 21 0.78 -10.12 2.40
CA HIS A 21 -0.25 -9.73 1.42
C HIS A 21 -1.49 -9.21 2.13
N CYS A 22 -1.94 -8.03 1.74
CA CYS A 22 -3.19 -7.41 2.17
C CYS A 22 -3.93 -6.89 0.92
N PRO A 23 -4.54 -7.76 0.10
CA PRO A 23 -5.05 -7.36 -1.21
C PRO A 23 -6.07 -6.22 -1.14
N SER A 24 -5.78 -5.14 -1.86
CA SER A 24 -6.66 -3.99 -2.03
C SER A 24 -7.60 -4.21 -3.22
N PRO A 25 -8.87 -3.76 -3.15
CA PRO A 25 -9.74 -3.71 -4.32
C PRO A 25 -9.43 -2.51 -5.25
N ASN A 26 -8.63 -1.54 -4.80
CA ASN A 26 -8.37 -0.28 -5.49
C ASN A 26 -7.21 -0.44 -6.48
N PHE A 27 -7.46 -1.10 -7.61
CA PHE A 27 -6.49 -1.23 -8.68
C PHE A 27 -7.18 -1.35 -10.03
N GLY A 28 -6.41 -1.25 -11.11
CA GLY A 28 -6.92 -1.51 -12.46
C GLY A 28 -5.81 -1.91 -13.43
N PRO A 29 -6.16 -2.18 -14.69
CA PRO A 29 -5.16 -2.52 -15.70
C PRO A 29 -4.24 -1.33 -15.95
N ARG A 30 -2.97 -1.64 -16.26
CA ARG A 30 -2.08 -0.66 -16.88
C ARG A 30 -2.54 -0.40 -18.34
N PRO A 31 -2.31 0.80 -18.89
CA PRO A 31 -2.54 1.03 -20.32
C PRO A 31 -1.81 0.00 -21.18
N VAL A 32 -2.40 -0.36 -22.32
CA VAL A 32 -1.82 -1.37 -23.22
C VAL A 32 -0.42 -0.95 -23.67
N GLY A 33 0.55 -1.84 -23.48
CA GLY A 33 1.94 -1.62 -23.87
C GLY A 33 2.75 -0.75 -22.91
N ALA A 34 2.15 -0.26 -21.81
CA ALA A 34 2.90 0.48 -20.80
C ALA A 34 3.88 -0.45 -20.08
N LEU A 35 5.15 -0.03 -20.03
CA LEU A 35 6.18 -0.69 -19.23
C LEU A 35 6.22 -0.08 -17.83
N ILE A 36 6.65 -0.87 -16.85
CA ILE A 36 6.96 -0.38 -15.50
C ILE A 36 8.42 0.06 -15.52
N ASP A 37 8.67 1.36 -15.56
CA ASP A 37 10.00 1.96 -15.68
C ASP A 37 10.30 3.04 -14.61
N LEU A 38 9.35 3.29 -13.70
CA LEU A 38 9.44 4.31 -12.66
C LEU A 38 9.02 3.76 -11.30
N ILE A 39 9.79 4.11 -10.27
CA ILE A 39 9.41 3.96 -8.86
C ILE A 39 9.03 5.33 -8.33
N VAL A 40 7.83 5.44 -7.74
CA VAL A 40 7.40 6.64 -6.99
C VAL A 40 7.39 6.31 -5.51
N VAL A 41 8.18 7.06 -4.73
CA VAL A 41 8.27 6.89 -3.28
C VAL A 41 7.33 7.88 -2.58
N HIS A 42 6.40 7.36 -1.79
CA HIS A 42 5.47 8.13 -0.97
C HIS A 42 5.74 7.93 0.51
N SER A 43 5.34 8.90 1.33
CA SER A 43 5.29 8.75 2.78
C SER A 43 3.87 9.03 3.28
N ILE A 44 3.36 8.18 4.16
CA ILE A 44 2.03 8.34 4.74
C ILE A 44 2.06 8.03 6.25
N SER A 45 1.25 8.76 7.00
CA SER A 45 0.92 8.52 8.40
C SER A 45 -0.56 8.80 8.56
N LEU A 46 -1.28 7.93 9.26
CA LEU A 46 -2.72 8.06 9.43
C LEU A 46 -3.11 7.59 10.83
N PRO A 47 -3.74 8.46 11.66
CA PRO A 47 -3.91 9.90 11.46
C PRO A 47 -2.58 10.65 11.21
N PRO A 48 -2.61 11.91 10.69
CA PRO A 48 -1.39 12.64 10.36
C PRO A 48 -0.41 12.71 11.55
N GLY A 49 0.84 12.31 11.30
CA GLY A 49 1.91 12.27 12.31
C GLY A 49 1.85 11.06 13.26
N GLN A 50 0.85 10.18 13.13
CA GLN A 50 0.70 8.98 13.95
C GLN A 50 1.08 7.73 13.14
N TYR A 51 1.78 6.79 13.80
CA TYR A 51 2.33 5.60 13.16
C TYR A 51 1.97 4.34 13.95
N GLY A 52 1.95 3.20 13.26
CA GLY A 52 1.82 1.88 13.89
C GLY A 52 0.39 1.35 13.99
N GLY A 53 -0.62 2.19 13.72
CA GLY A 53 -2.01 1.75 13.67
C GLY A 53 -2.38 1.04 12.34
N PRO A 54 -3.63 0.53 12.24
CA PRO A 54 -4.15 -0.16 11.06
C PRO A 54 -4.66 0.77 9.95
N GLU A 55 -4.76 2.07 10.20
CA GLU A 55 -5.57 3.01 9.42
C GLU A 55 -5.09 3.15 7.97
N VAL A 56 -3.77 3.08 7.72
CA VAL A 56 -3.23 3.09 6.35
C VAL A 56 -3.69 1.86 5.55
N GLU A 57 -3.65 0.68 6.16
CA GLU A 57 -4.11 -0.55 5.51
C GLU A 57 -5.62 -0.51 5.29
N GLN A 58 -6.36 0.01 6.28
CA GLN A 58 -7.81 0.18 6.17
C GLN A 58 -8.20 1.20 5.09
N LEU A 59 -7.49 2.32 4.98
CA LEU A 59 -7.68 3.29 3.90
C LEU A 59 -7.46 2.62 2.54
N PHE A 60 -6.33 1.92 2.38
CA PHE A 60 -6.00 1.26 1.11
C PHE A 60 -6.92 0.09 0.76
N THR A 61 -7.70 -0.42 1.71
CA THR A 61 -8.64 -1.54 1.51
C THR A 61 -10.11 -1.13 1.58
N ASN A 62 -10.42 0.16 1.62
CA ASN A 62 -11.79 0.73 1.77
C ASN A 62 -12.50 0.28 3.05
N ARG A 63 -11.76 0.10 4.15
CA ARG A 63 -12.25 -0.35 5.45
C ARG A 63 -12.03 0.67 6.57
N LEU A 64 -11.55 1.87 6.24
CA LEU A 64 -11.29 2.90 7.24
C LEU A 64 -12.60 3.31 7.91
N ASP A 65 -12.62 3.23 9.24
CA ASP A 65 -13.71 3.78 10.03
C ASP A 65 -13.56 5.29 10.11
N TRP A 66 -14.36 6.00 9.31
CA TRP A 66 -14.33 7.44 9.17
C TRP A 66 -14.66 8.20 10.47
N GLU A 67 -15.31 7.56 11.44
CA GLU A 67 -15.73 8.21 12.69
C GLU A 67 -14.63 8.23 13.76
N THR A 68 -13.55 7.47 13.55
CA THR A 68 -12.48 7.31 14.56
C THR A 68 -11.54 8.51 14.67
N HIS A 69 -11.49 9.40 13.67
CA HIS A 69 -10.65 10.60 13.73
C HIS A 69 -11.18 11.74 12.84
N PRO A 70 -11.23 13.00 13.31
CA PRO A 70 -11.78 14.14 12.54
C PRO A 70 -11.13 14.38 11.16
N TYR A 71 -9.84 14.03 11.02
CA TYR A 71 -9.13 14.12 9.75
C TYR A 71 -9.74 13.23 8.66
N PHE A 72 -10.33 12.08 9.03
CA PHE A 72 -10.78 11.08 8.06
C PHE A 72 -11.96 11.56 7.22
N GLU A 73 -12.72 12.53 7.72
CA GLU A 73 -13.77 13.18 6.93
C GLU A 73 -13.22 13.86 5.66
N GLN A 74 -11.99 14.39 5.71
CA GLN A 74 -11.37 15.09 4.57
C GLN A 74 -10.99 14.15 3.43
N ILE A 75 -10.83 12.86 3.74
CA ILE A 75 -10.43 11.81 2.80
C ILE A 75 -11.54 10.76 2.64
N ARG A 76 -12.76 11.05 3.13
CA ARG A 76 -13.90 10.13 3.10
C ARG A 76 -14.24 9.76 1.66
N GLY A 77 -14.35 8.44 1.42
CA GLY A 77 -14.67 7.91 0.10
C GLY A 77 -13.50 7.94 -0.90
N ALA A 78 -12.29 8.30 -0.46
CA ALA A 78 -11.11 8.17 -1.31
C ALA A 78 -10.86 6.68 -1.63
N GLU A 79 -10.76 6.38 -2.92
CA GLU A 79 -10.32 5.07 -3.41
C GLU A 79 -8.86 5.18 -3.84
N VAL A 80 -7.96 4.81 -2.95
CA VAL A 80 -6.51 4.88 -3.15
C VAL A 80 -5.85 3.60 -2.69
N SER A 81 -4.67 3.31 -3.23
CA SER A 81 -3.83 2.19 -2.81
C SER A 81 -2.39 2.44 -3.20
N ALA A 82 -1.47 1.66 -2.67
CA ALA A 82 -0.09 1.57 -3.14
C ALA A 82 0.25 0.12 -3.46
N HIS A 83 1.32 -0.12 -4.22
CA HIS A 83 1.83 -1.49 -4.40
C HIS A 83 2.35 -2.05 -3.08
N PHE A 84 3.22 -1.28 -2.42
CA PHE A 84 3.90 -1.67 -1.19
C PHE A 84 3.78 -0.60 -0.12
N PHE A 85 3.80 -1.02 1.14
CA PHE A 85 3.93 -0.18 2.31
C PHE A 85 4.97 -0.78 3.25
N ILE A 86 5.94 0.02 3.65
CA ILE A 86 6.98 -0.37 4.59
C ILE A 86 6.66 0.32 5.92
N ARG A 87 6.31 -0.48 6.93
CA ARG A 87 6.02 0.02 8.27
C ARG A 87 7.31 0.47 8.97
N ARG A 88 7.15 1.20 10.08
CA ARG A 88 8.29 1.75 10.85
C ARG A 88 9.18 0.68 11.48
N ASP A 89 8.63 -0.50 11.73
CA ASP A 89 9.34 -1.68 12.22
C ASP A 89 10.02 -2.49 11.09
N GLY A 90 9.85 -2.08 9.84
CA GLY A 90 10.40 -2.76 8.67
C GLY A 90 9.49 -3.82 8.07
N GLU A 91 8.28 -4.05 8.61
CA GLU A 91 7.33 -4.96 7.97
C GLU A 91 6.98 -4.45 6.56
N LEU A 92 7.12 -5.33 5.57
CA LEU A 92 6.72 -5.09 4.19
C LEU A 92 5.32 -5.65 3.95
N VAL A 93 4.39 -4.76 3.62
CA VAL A 93 3.02 -5.10 3.23
C VAL A 93 2.85 -4.85 1.74
N GLN A 94 2.23 -5.78 1.01
CA GLN A 94 1.87 -5.62 -0.39
C GLN A 94 0.34 -5.60 -0.54
N PHE A 95 -0.20 -4.61 -1.25
CA PHE A 95 -1.66 -4.50 -1.48
C PHE A 95 -2.08 -4.80 -2.91
N VAL A 96 -1.21 -4.54 -3.88
CA VAL A 96 -1.55 -4.67 -5.29
C VAL A 96 -0.41 -5.40 -6.00
N ASP A 97 -0.80 -6.36 -6.83
CA ASP A 97 0.08 -7.02 -7.80
C ASP A 97 0.92 -5.97 -8.56
N ALA A 98 2.24 -6.14 -8.59
CA ALA A 98 3.15 -5.17 -9.20
C ALA A 98 2.86 -4.95 -10.70
N ASP A 99 2.29 -5.94 -11.39
CA ASP A 99 1.94 -5.85 -12.81
C ASP A 99 0.65 -5.07 -13.06
N GLN A 100 -0.21 -4.92 -12.05
CA GLN A 100 -1.42 -4.08 -12.11
C GLN A 100 -1.09 -2.61 -11.82
N ARG A 101 -2.05 -1.71 -12.03
CA ARG A 101 -1.93 -0.29 -11.65
C ARG A 101 -2.60 -0.05 -10.30
N ALA A 102 -1.81 0.20 -9.27
CA ALA A 102 -2.31 0.76 -8.01
C ALA A 102 -2.68 2.25 -8.17
N TRP A 103 -3.54 2.78 -7.30
CA TRP A 103 -4.07 4.15 -7.39
C TRP A 103 -3.39 5.06 -6.36
N HIS A 104 -2.12 5.42 -6.62
CA HIS A 104 -1.28 6.21 -5.68
C HIS A 104 -0.81 7.57 -6.21
N ALA A 105 -0.96 7.88 -7.50
CA ALA A 105 -0.31 9.03 -8.14
C ALA A 105 -1.31 10.09 -8.66
N GLY A 106 -2.58 10.00 -8.28
CA GLY A 106 -3.66 10.79 -8.89
C GLY A 106 -4.26 10.11 -10.13
N ALA A 107 -5.13 10.84 -10.83
CA ALA A 107 -5.79 10.42 -12.06
C ALA A 107 -4.94 10.70 -13.31
#